data_AF-A0A0S7ZVD6-F1
#
_entry.id   AF-A0A0S7ZVD6-F1
#
_cell.length_a   1.000
_cell.length_b   1.000
_cell.length_c   1.000
_cell.angle_alpha   90.00
_cell.angle_beta   90.00
_cell.angle_gamma   90.00
#
_symmetry.space_group_name_H-M   'P 1'
#
loop_
_entity.id
_entity.type
_entity.pdbx_description
1 polymer ?
#
loop_
_entity_poly.entity_id
_entity_poly.type
_entity_poly.pdbx_seq_one_letter_code
_entity_poly.pdbx_strand_id
1 'polypeptide(L)'
;MNLFSHSTPWFAMFLIVPVFVSPAYAQQAGFDIRGHYDKQEYMVPMRDGVRLYTQVYAPRDVSERYPILLSRTPYGIGSYGSNEFRNQLGPSAGFAREGYIFVYQDVRGKFKSEGEFEHHVVYQADKTTPQDVDESS
;
A
#
# COMPACT_ATOMS: atom_id res chain seq x y z
N MET A 1 -63.51 8.92 -65.75
CA MET A 1 -63.78 9.64 -64.48
C MET A 1 -64.04 8.57 -63.43
N ASN A 2 -63.25 8.33 -62.39
CA ASN A 2 -62.22 9.08 -61.65
C ASN A 2 -61.16 8.05 -61.20
N LEU A 3 -59.86 8.24 -61.41
CA LEU A 3 -58.92 8.89 -60.48
C LEU A 3 -59.26 8.64 -59.00
N PHE A 4 -58.49 7.78 -58.32
CA PHE A 4 -57.87 8.10 -57.02
C PHE A 4 -56.74 7.09 -56.72
N SER A 5 -55.54 7.63 -56.61
CA SER A 5 -54.28 6.94 -56.31
C SER A 5 -54.18 6.68 -54.81
N HIS A 6 -53.86 5.44 -54.40
CA HIS A 6 -53.44 5.15 -53.03
C HIS A 6 -51.91 5.21 -52.96
N SER A 7 -51.37 6.31 -52.46
CA SER A 7 -49.98 6.42 -52.02
C SER A 7 -49.91 6.21 -50.51
N THR A 8 -49.54 5.01 -50.08
CA THR A 8 -49.14 4.76 -48.69
C THR A 8 -47.70 5.23 -48.49
N PRO A 9 -47.42 6.17 -47.56
CA PRO A 9 -46.04 6.51 -47.23
C PRO A 9 -45.43 5.41 -46.36
N TRP A 10 -44.30 4.91 -46.80
CA TRP A 10 -43.42 3.99 -46.09
C TRP A 10 -42.91 4.66 -44.80
N PHE A 11 -43.57 4.43 -43.67
CA PHE A 11 -43.04 4.79 -42.36
C PHE A 11 -41.82 3.92 -42.06
N ALA A 12 -40.63 4.43 -42.35
CA ALA A 12 -39.37 3.85 -41.89
C ALA A 12 -39.32 3.97 -40.36
N MET A 13 -39.72 2.91 -39.67
CA MET A 13 -39.54 2.76 -38.23
C MET A 13 -38.05 2.54 -37.95
N PHE A 14 -37.31 3.62 -37.69
CA PHE A 14 -35.96 3.54 -37.14
C PHE A 14 -36.05 2.96 -35.73
N LEU A 15 -35.73 1.67 -35.62
CA LEU A 15 -35.61 0.98 -34.35
C LEU A 15 -34.32 1.45 -33.68
N ILE A 16 -34.42 2.50 -32.85
CA ILE A 16 -33.34 2.93 -31.96
C ILE A 16 -33.16 1.81 -30.94
N VAL A 17 -32.14 0.97 -31.14
CA VAL A 17 -31.66 0.04 -30.13
C VAL A 17 -30.88 0.88 -29.12
N PRO A 18 -31.33 1.03 -27.86
CA PRO A 18 -30.49 1.64 -26.85
C PRO A 18 -29.36 0.65 -26.57
N VAL A 19 -28.15 0.96 -27.06
CA VAL A 19 -26.94 0.29 -26.62
C VAL A 19 -26.74 0.70 -25.17
N PHE A 20 -27.23 -0.13 -24.26
CA PHE A 20 -26.85 -0.08 -22.86
C PHE A 20 -25.37 -0.43 -22.78
N VAL A 21 -24.52 0.58 -22.84
CA VAL A 21 -23.11 0.44 -22.47
C VAL A 21 -23.11 0.23 -20.96
N SER A 22 -23.10 -1.03 -20.51
CA SER A 22 -22.77 -1.33 -19.12
C SER A 22 -21.38 -0.79 -18.85
N PRO A 23 -21.18 0.15 -17.90
CA PRO A 23 -19.85 0.45 -17.44
C PRO A 23 -19.43 -0.77 -16.61
N ALA A 24 -18.79 -1.74 -17.25
CA ALA A 24 -18.02 -2.74 -16.54
C ALA A 24 -16.80 -2.03 -15.94
N TYR A 25 -17.01 -1.31 -14.84
CA TYR A 25 -15.96 -1.10 -13.88
C TYR A 25 -15.65 -2.47 -13.30
N ALA A 26 -14.78 -3.21 -13.98
CA ALA A 26 -14.06 -4.30 -13.34
C ALA A 26 -13.22 -3.64 -12.25
N GLN A 27 -13.78 -3.58 -11.04
CA GLN A 27 -13.00 -3.26 -9.85
C GLN A 27 -11.93 -4.34 -9.79
N GLN A 28 -10.69 -4.03 -10.19
CA GLN A 28 -9.58 -4.95 -10.05
C GLN A 28 -9.59 -5.41 -8.59
N ALA A 29 -9.89 -6.68 -8.33
CA ALA A 29 -9.92 -7.18 -6.96
C ALA A 29 -8.58 -6.82 -6.30
N GLY A 30 -8.65 -6.17 -5.13
CA GLY A 30 -7.46 -5.79 -4.39
C GLY A 30 -6.58 -7.02 -4.16
N PHE A 31 -5.26 -6.82 -4.17
CA PHE A 31 -4.33 -7.92 -3.88
C PHE A 31 -4.55 -8.40 -2.44
N ASP A 32 -4.80 -9.70 -2.25
CA ASP A 32 -5.04 -10.28 -0.93
C ASP A 32 -3.72 -10.44 -0.16
N ILE A 33 -3.40 -9.45 0.66
CA ILE A 33 -2.18 -9.46 1.47
C ILE A 33 -2.21 -10.58 2.51
N ARG A 34 -3.36 -10.84 3.16
CA ARG A 34 -3.44 -11.83 4.26
C ARG A 34 -3.24 -13.26 3.75
N GLY A 35 -3.64 -13.54 2.52
CA GLY A 35 -3.40 -14.82 1.85
C GLY A 35 -1.95 -15.05 1.43
N HIS A 36 -1.20 -13.99 1.12
CA HIS A 36 0.11 -14.09 0.48
C HIS A 36 1.30 -13.72 1.39
N TYR A 37 1.05 -12.99 2.49
CA TYR A 37 2.10 -12.48 3.37
C TYR A 37 1.90 -12.92 4.82
N ASP A 38 3.03 -13.14 5.50
CA ASP A 38 3.08 -13.23 6.94
C ASP A 38 3.54 -11.90 7.54
N LYS A 39 2.94 -11.54 8.66
CA LYS A 39 3.25 -10.32 9.40
C LYS A 39 3.92 -10.66 10.72
N GLN A 40 5.02 -9.98 11.01
CA GLN A 40 5.74 -10.07 12.28
C GLN A 40 6.02 -8.68 12.83
N GLU A 41 6.10 -8.55 14.15
CA GLU A 41 6.36 -7.30 14.84
C GLU A 41 7.58 -7.46 15.75
N TYR A 42 8.47 -6.47 15.72
CA TYR A 42 9.76 -6.50 16.39
C TYR A 42 10.05 -5.20 17.12
N MET A 43 10.80 -5.29 18.21
CA MET A 43 11.44 -4.16 18.88
C MET A 43 12.93 -4.21 18.54
N VAL A 44 13.36 -3.42 17.55
CA VAL A 44 14.73 -3.44 17.02
C VAL A 44 15.63 -2.56 17.89
N PRO A 45 16.67 -3.09 18.55
CA PRO A 45 17.56 -2.30 19.39
C PRO A 45 18.51 -1.44 18.55
N MET A 46 18.59 -0.16 18.90
CA MET A 46 19.53 0.81 18.32
C MET A 46 20.82 0.85 19.13
N ARG A 47 21.85 1.56 18.62
CA ARG A 47 23.17 1.69 19.25
C ARG A 47 23.15 2.27 20.67
N ASP A 48 22.19 3.13 20.96
CA ASP A 48 22.01 3.79 22.25
C ASP A 48 21.09 3.00 23.20
N GLY A 49 20.68 1.78 22.79
CA GLY A 49 19.85 0.87 23.59
C GLY A 49 18.34 1.09 23.44
N VAL A 50 17.91 2.20 22.81
CA VAL A 50 16.50 2.44 22.51
C VAL A 50 16.00 1.45 21.47
N ARG A 51 14.77 0.97 21.63
CA ARG A 51 14.18 0.00 20.70
C ARG A 51 13.11 0.65 19.83
N LEU A 52 13.21 0.46 18.51
CA LEU A 52 12.25 0.95 17.54
C LEU A 52 11.28 -0.14 17.13
N TYR A 53 9.99 0.18 17.17
CA TYR A 53 8.93 -0.71 16.77
C TYR A 53 8.88 -0.87 15.25
N THR A 54 8.92 -2.11 14.79
CA THR A 54 9.04 -2.47 13.38
C THR A 54 8.06 -3.59 13.01
N GLN A 55 7.27 -3.39 11.97
CA GLN A 55 6.45 -4.42 11.33
C GLN A 55 7.13 -4.91 10.07
N VAL A 56 7.21 -6.23 9.91
CA VAL A 56 7.76 -6.88 8.73
C VAL A 56 6.66 -7.71 8.08
N TYR A 57 6.42 -7.47 6.79
CA TYR A 57 5.57 -8.28 5.93
C TYR A 57 6.47 -9.02 4.95
N ALA A 58 6.58 -10.33 5.10
CA ALA A 58 7.34 -11.20 4.21
C ALA A 58 6.37 -12.05 3.38
N PRO A 59 6.63 -12.25 2.06
CA PRO A 59 5.82 -13.16 1.28
C PRO A 59 5.95 -14.58 1.84
N ARG A 60 4.86 -15.35 1.77
CA ARG A 60 4.86 -16.79 2.10
C ARG A 60 5.59 -17.62 1.07
N ASP A 61 5.69 -17.11 -0.16
CA ASP A 61 6.57 -17.68 -1.15
C ASP A 61 8.02 -17.47 -0.70
N VAL A 62 8.77 -18.56 -0.68
CA VAL A 62 10.19 -18.60 -0.28
C VAL A 62 11.06 -19.20 -1.39
N SER A 63 10.51 -19.32 -2.61
CA SER A 63 11.19 -19.92 -3.76
C SER A 63 12.39 -19.11 -4.25
N GLU A 64 12.37 -17.80 -4.00
CA GLU A 64 13.42 -16.86 -4.38
C GLU A 64 13.73 -15.85 -3.26
N ARG A 65 14.78 -15.04 -3.48
CA ARG A 65 15.13 -13.96 -2.55
C ARG A 65 14.45 -12.68 -2.98
N TYR A 66 13.60 -12.18 -2.10
CA TYR A 66 12.87 -10.94 -2.37
C TYR A 66 13.60 -9.70 -1.84
N PRO A 67 13.56 -8.57 -2.57
CA PRO A 67 14.08 -7.29 -2.11
C PRO A 67 13.26 -6.72 -0.94
N ILE A 68 13.91 -5.89 -0.12
CA ILE A 68 13.31 -5.22 1.04
C ILE A 68 13.02 -3.75 0.72
N LEU A 69 11.81 -3.31 1.05
CA LEU A 69 11.42 -1.89 1.09
C LEU A 69 11.21 -1.46 2.54
N LEU A 70 12.13 -0.63 3.03
CA LEU A 70 12.06 -0.02 4.36
C LEU A 70 11.40 1.36 4.28
N SER A 71 10.38 1.58 5.13
CA SER A 71 9.72 2.86 5.34
C SER A 71 9.73 3.20 6.83
N ARG A 72 10.41 4.29 7.16
CA ARG A 72 10.42 4.89 8.51
C ARG A 72 9.55 6.13 8.52
N THR A 73 8.69 6.29 9.51
CA THR A 73 7.76 7.42 9.56
C THR A 73 7.47 7.93 10.98
N PRO A 74 7.42 9.27 11.19
CA PRO A 74 6.95 9.87 12.43
C PRO A 74 5.42 9.94 12.56
N TYR A 75 4.70 9.47 11.54
CA TYR A 75 3.24 9.60 11.43
C TYR A 75 2.48 8.32 11.75
N GLY A 76 3.19 7.26 12.15
CA GLY A 76 2.60 6.03 12.64
C GLY A 76 2.37 5.02 11.53
N ILE A 77 2.74 3.77 11.81
CA ILE A 77 2.61 2.68 10.85
C ILE A 77 1.28 1.92 10.97
N GLY A 78 0.46 2.20 11.99
CA GLY A 78 -0.90 1.66 12.14
C GLY A 78 -0.97 0.12 12.15
N SER A 79 -2.19 -0.44 12.09
CA SER A 79 -2.43 -1.90 12.07
C SER A 79 -1.60 -2.64 13.11
N TYR A 80 -1.60 -2.19 14.37
CA TYR A 80 -0.77 -2.78 15.42
C TYR A 80 -1.35 -4.12 15.90
N GLY A 81 -0.48 -5.11 16.13
CA GLY A 81 -0.85 -6.46 16.54
C GLY A 81 -0.68 -7.46 15.40
N SER A 82 -0.26 -8.68 15.72
CA SER A 82 0.10 -9.72 14.74
C SER A 82 -1.00 -10.06 13.72
N ASN A 83 -2.27 -9.95 14.12
CA ASN A 83 -3.42 -10.29 13.27
C ASN A 83 -4.00 -9.08 12.52
N GLU A 84 -3.48 -7.87 12.75
CA GLU A 84 -3.91 -6.65 12.08
C GLU A 84 -3.02 -6.37 10.87
N PHE A 85 -3.59 -6.53 9.68
CA PHE A 85 -2.88 -6.30 8.41
C PHE A 85 -3.28 -4.96 7.81
N ARG A 86 -2.33 -4.35 7.09
CA ARG A 86 -2.60 -3.19 6.25
C ARG A 86 -3.41 -3.62 5.03
N ASN A 87 -4.29 -2.74 4.56
CA ASN A 87 -5.06 -2.96 3.33
C ASN A 87 -4.19 -2.82 2.06
N GLN A 88 -3.05 -2.14 2.17
CA GLN A 88 -2.10 -1.95 1.10
C GLN A 88 -0.66 -1.97 1.65
N LEU A 89 0.21 -2.68 0.94
CA LEU A 89 1.65 -2.67 1.15
C LEU A 89 2.34 -1.90 0.02
N GLY A 90 3.41 -1.21 0.37
CA GLY A 90 4.23 -0.41 -0.55
C GLY A 90 3.56 0.84 -1.11
N PRO A 91 4.31 1.60 -1.94
CA PRO A 91 3.79 2.76 -2.67
C PRO A 91 2.66 2.40 -3.64
N SER A 92 2.66 1.16 -4.14
CA SER A 92 1.64 0.64 -5.05
C SER A 92 1.46 -0.87 -4.83
N ALA A 93 0.29 -1.38 -5.24
CA ALA A 93 0.01 -2.82 -5.18
C ALA A 93 0.91 -3.66 -6.11
N GLY A 94 1.67 -3.05 -7.03
CA GLY A 94 2.61 -3.76 -7.91
C GLY A 94 3.72 -4.45 -7.12
N PHE A 95 4.32 -3.74 -6.17
CA PHE A 95 5.41 -4.27 -5.34
C PHE A 95 5.00 -5.50 -4.54
N ALA A 96 3.78 -5.52 -4.01
CA ALA A 96 3.28 -6.66 -3.25
C ALA A 96 3.06 -7.89 -4.15
N ARG A 97 2.67 -7.68 -5.42
CA ARG A 97 2.53 -8.76 -6.41
C ARG A 97 3.89 -9.31 -6.87
N GLU A 98 4.93 -8.49 -6.87
CA GLU A 98 6.31 -8.87 -7.16
C GLU A 98 7.05 -9.49 -5.95
N GLY A 99 6.36 -9.65 -4.81
CA GLY A 99 6.90 -10.36 -3.65
C GLY A 99 7.82 -9.54 -2.74
N TYR A 100 7.89 -8.21 -2.88
CA TYR A 100 8.74 -7.38 -2.02
C TYR A 100 8.47 -7.60 -0.53
N ILE A 101 9.52 -7.66 0.29
CA ILE A 101 9.41 -7.63 1.74
C ILE A 101 9.21 -6.18 2.18
N PHE A 102 8.17 -5.92 2.97
CA PHE A 102 7.88 -4.57 3.47
C PHE A 102 8.25 -4.45 4.92
N VAL A 103 9.04 -3.44 5.25
CA VAL A 103 9.43 -3.11 6.61
C VAL A 103 8.91 -1.72 6.93
N TYR A 104 7.99 -1.63 7.89
CA TYR A 104 7.46 -0.37 8.38
C TYR A 104 7.96 -0.15 9.79
N GLN A 105 8.53 1.01 10.06
CA GLN A 105 9.09 1.31 11.38
C GLN A 105 8.63 2.68 11.85
N ASP A 106 8.18 2.73 13.10
CA ASP A 106 7.93 4.00 13.79
C ASP A 106 9.28 4.60 14.19
N VAL A 107 9.49 5.88 13.90
CA VAL A 107 10.73 6.56 14.32
C VAL A 107 10.81 6.69 15.84
N ARG A 108 11.99 7.07 16.33
CA ARG A 108 12.27 7.28 17.75
C ARG A 108 11.26 8.23 18.42
N GLY A 109 10.83 7.86 19.62
CA GLY A 109 9.89 8.65 20.43
C GLY A 109 8.50 8.83 19.81
N LYS A 110 8.14 8.00 18.81
CA LYS A 110 6.81 8.02 18.18
C LYS A 110 6.11 6.67 18.32
N PHE A 111 4.80 6.74 18.57
CA PHE A 111 3.89 5.60 18.65
C PHE A 111 4.40 4.48 19.56
N LYS A 112 4.79 3.32 19.00
CA LYS A 112 5.24 2.16 19.76
C LYS A 112 6.76 2.10 19.92
N SER A 113 7.50 3.02 19.29
CA SER A 113 8.95 3.14 19.45
C SER A 113 9.30 3.88 20.74
N GLU A 114 10.40 3.44 21.35
CA GLU A 114 10.95 4.05 22.56
C GLU A 114 11.77 5.32 22.25
N GLY A 115 12.24 5.99 23.30
CA GLY A 115 13.08 7.19 23.21
C GLY A 115 12.29 8.50 23.15
N GLU A 116 12.99 9.60 22.90
CA GLU A 116 12.41 10.94 22.78
C GLU A 116 12.36 11.38 21.31
N PHE A 117 11.28 12.06 20.93
CA PHE A 117 11.11 12.55 19.57
C PHE A 117 11.71 13.94 19.41
N GLU A 118 12.63 14.07 18.46
CA GLU A 118 13.22 15.35 18.07
C GLU A 118 12.81 15.70 16.64
N HIS A 119 12.21 16.88 16.47
CA HIS A 119 11.76 17.34 15.16
C HIS A 119 12.94 17.90 14.36
N HIS A 120 13.30 17.24 13.27
CA HIS A 120 14.44 17.55 12.40
C HIS A 120 15.78 17.57 13.16
N VAL A 121 16.32 16.39 13.43
CA VAL A 121 17.71 16.26 13.88
C VAL A 121 18.64 16.62 12.72
N VAL A 122 19.63 17.47 12.98
CA VAL A 122 20.67 17.80 12.00
C VAL A 122 21.47 16.55 11.73
N TYR A 123 21.73 16.26 10.45
CA TYR A 123 22.61 15.17 10.06
C TYR A 123 23.98 15.34 10.72
N GLN A 124 24.43 14.31 11.43
CA GLN A 124 25.75 14.28 12.05
C GLN A 124 26.66 13.34 11.25
N ALA A 125 27.68 13.89 10.60
CA ALA A 125 28.64 13.11 9.83
C ALA A 125 29.56 12.28 10.76
N ASP A 126 30.04 12.91 11.83
CA ASP A 126 31.00 12.33 12.76
C ASP A 126 30.30 11.82 14.02
N LYS A 127 29.99 10.52 14.04
CA LYS A 127 29.35 9.84 15.17
C LYS A 127 30.42 9.16 16.01
N THR A 128 30.84 9.83 17.06
CA THR A 128 31.94 9.38 17.94
C THR A 128 31.43 8.60 19.14
N THR A 129 30.22 8.90 19.60
CA THR A 129 29.57 8.23 20.72
C THR A 129 28.31 7.46 20.29
N PRO A 130 27.92 6.41 21.02
CA PRO A 130 26.63 5.75 20.80
C PRO A 130 25.43 6.71 20.88
N GLN A 131 25.57 7.84 21.58
CA GLN A 131 24.54 8.85 21.80
C GLN A 131 24.42 9.87 20.67
N ASP A 132 25.37 9.90 19.72
CA ASP A 132 25.37 10.82 18.57
C ASP A 132 24.32 10.40 17.52
N VAL A 133 23.04 10.39 17.89
CA VAL A 133 21.91 9.81 17.13
C VAL A 133 21.28 10.80 16.14
N ASP A 134 20.94 10.32 14.95
CA ASP A 134 20.10 11.03 13.98
C ASP A 134 19.19 10.06 13.21
N GLU A 135 18.29 10.57 12.37
CA GLU A 135 17.33 9.75 11.62
C GLU A 135 17.96 8.99 10.44
N SER A 136 19.20 9.30 10.06
CA SER A 136 19.89 8.69 8.91
C SER A 136 20.64 7.41 9.24
N SER A 137 20.92 7.15 10.52
CA SER A 137 21.85 6.09 10.97
C SER A 137 21.32 5.20 12.09
#